data_AF-B7RXD0-F1
#
_entry.id   AF-B7RXD0-F1
#
_cell.length_a   1.000
_cell.length_b   1.000
_cell.length_c   1.000
_cell.angle_alpha   90.00
_cell.angle_beta   90.00
_cell.angle_gamma   90.00
#
_symmetry.space_group_name_H-M   'P 1'
#
loop_
_entity.id
_entity.type
_entity.pdbx_description
1 polymer ?
#
loop_
_entity_poly.entity_id
_entity_poly.type
_entity_poly.pdbx_seq_one_letter_code
_entity_poly.pdbx_strand_id
1 'polypeptide(L)'
;MFFMWRISTFLTLLIFLQACKHPLLIVGEGDIVDLNAGGFGCTLEVFSADVTACENDVRGDYFVNYAGVPNTGWRFSHWEGWCGPLSVDENCRIDVNASAVASWDEKHSDIPIPALTAVFSPIKNTTHDVVIVGAGSAGLYAAKTLQEFGYDVLIIEAAQRIGGRVKSQTLGDVRVDLGAEEHYMAAGENPVWPAVRQKYGDSVYALAYQGLDVYSMDGGRSTCWTSSTALNPCSVDSDVTAAGAFWQWYWKPGQHQDSASSLAEDVLHKYGVGFGHRAYHLYDAGFAGGSYATNLDKLGARSLALQSKEWDLSEQIRVVADKELGYADVLENIWWNDVVANNDLLLNNPVVSIDTRGDDVIVVDAAGDMHAARQVIVTVSLGVLQSEMIDFIPDLPSSTVTAYNAIGIDKGMKVPMRFSAPWWETESGKMAWLVTEGVAGACWPPSNYKLNATSHILMCYPMGENSVALNNIAVAAGGGVAGDAAITNAILKDLDNTFPQAPGQATQTYLEGFVQNWGADPYTLGVYSYPKVDTFKSRADNKRRDLQAPIAENRVFLAGEASNITHSATVVGALHEGERAANDVHMVNGNPNNPPDLPGY
;
A
#
# COMPACT_ATOMS: atom_id res chain seq x y z
N MET A 1 -57.36 -71.94 40.77
CA MET A 1 -57.14 -71.95 42.23
C MET A 1 -55.64 -71.66 42.42
N PHE A 2 -55.29 -70.60 43.17
CA PHE A 2 -53.91 -70.17 43.55
C PHE A 2 -52.97 -69.69 42.41
N PHE A 3 -52.09 -68.68 42.54
CA PHE A 3 -51.80 -67.59 43.49
C PHE A 3 -50.72 -66.69 42.82
N MET A 4 -50.57 -65.45 43.32
CA MET A 4 -49.48 -64.44 43.23
C MET A 4 -48.04 -64.99 42.99
N TRP A 5 -46.98 -64.30 42.52
CA TRP A 5 -46.55 -62.88 42.50
C TRP A 5 -45.21 -62.78 41.70
N ARG A 6 -44.96 -61.72 40.90
CA ARG A 6 -43.89 -60.71 41.10
C ARG A 6 -43.63 -59.83 39.87
N ILE A 7 -43.73 -58.54 40.15
CA ILE A 7 -43.35 -57.34 39.42
C ILE A 7 -41.84 -57.32 39.13
N SER A 8 -41.45 -56.86 37.94
CA SER A 8 -40.18 -56.15 37.76
C SER A 8 -40.43 -54.90 36.91
N THR A 9 -40.22 -53.77 37.55
CA THR A 9 -40.41 -52.41 37.07
C THR A 9 -39.25 -52.06 36.13
N PHE A 10 -39.50 -51.91 34.83
CA PHE A 10 -38.59 -51.14 33.96
C PHE A 10 -39.15 -49.73 33.85
N LEU A 11 -38.68 -48.87 34.75
CA LEU A 11 -38.79 -47.43 34.62
C LEU A 11 -37.84 -47.04 33.49
N THR A 12 -38.35 -46.92 32.26
CA THR A 12 -37.63 -46.25 31.18
C THR A 12 -37.55 -44.78 31.58
N LEU A 13 -36.43 -44.40 32.20
CA LEU A 13 -36.09 -43.01 32.44
C LEU A 13 -35.97 -42.38 31.04
N LEU A 14 -37.03 -41.71 30.60
CA LEU A 14 -36.90 -40.70 29.54
C LEU A 14 -35.96 -39.64 30.12
N ILE A 15 -34.67 -39.78 29.82
CA ILE A 15 -33.74 -38.67 29.91
C ILE A 15 -34.27 -37.69 28.87
N PHE A 16 -35.06 -36.71 29.32
CA PHE A 16 -35.26 -35.49 28.57
C PHE A 16 -33.87 -34.89 28.44
N LEU A 17 -33.21 -35.08 27.30
CA LEU A 17 -32.06 -34.28 26.90
C LEU A 17 -32.54 -32.83 26.95
N GLN A 18 -32.19 -32.12 28.02
CA GLN A 18 -32.41 -30.67 28.09
C GLN A 18 -31.67 -30.08 26.90
N ALA A 19 -32.36 -29.24 26.10
CA ALA A 19 -31.64 -28.43 25.12
C ALA A 19 -30.62 -27.59 25.89
N CYS A 20 -29.39 -27.62 25.42
CA CYS A 20 -28.42 -26.64 25.84
C CYS A 20 -28.74 -25.32 25.15
N LYS A 21 -28.74 -24.24 25.94
CA LYS A 21 -29.10 -22.91 25.50
C LYS A 21 -27.85 -22.18 25.05
N HIS A 22 -27.87 -21.63 23.85
CA HIS A 22 -26.85 -20.72 23.37
C HIS A 22 -27.34 -19.27 23.54
N PRO A 23 -26.83 -18.54 24.55
CA PRO A 23 -27.26 -17.19 24.82
C PRO A 23 -26.68 -16.20 23.80
N LEU A 24 -27.53 -15.30 23.31
CA LEU A 24 -27.16 -14.16 22.50
C LEU A 24 -27.20 -12.90 23.36
N LEU A 25 -26.11 -12.13 23.34
CA LEU A 25 -26.01 -10.88 24.09
C LEU A 25 -25.83 -9.69 23.16
N ILE A 26 -26.39 -8.55 23.55
CA ILE A 26 -26.26 -7.29 22.82
C ILE A 26 -25.60 -6.27 23.73
N VAL A 27 -24.53 -5.63 23.24
CA VAL A 27 -23.88 -4.48 23.88
C VAL A 27 -24.01 -3.29 22.94
N GLY A 28 -24.66 -2.21 23.36
CA GLY A 28 -24.97 -1.06 22.51
C GLY A 28 -26.36 -1.16 21.88
N GLU A 29 -26.61 -0.45 20.77
CA GLU A 29 -27.91 -0.46 20.09
C GLU A 29 -27.87 -1.11 18.71
N GLY A 30 -28.46 -2.30 18.62
CA GLY A 30 -28.66 -3.04 17.38
C GLY A 30 -29.27 -4.42 17.65
N ASP A 31 -29.57 -5.14 16.60
CA ASP A 31 -30.21 -6.45 16.61
C ASP A 31 -29.24 -7.54 16.15
N ILE A 32 -29.44 -8.76 16.64
CA ILE A 32 -28.85 -9.98 16.07
C ILE A 32 -29.90 -10.64 15.19
N VAL A 33 -29.66 -10.75 13.89
CA VAL A 33 -30.58 -11.42 12.96
C VAL A 33 -29.96 -12.69 12.41
N ASP A 34 -30.74 -13.77 12.37
CA ASP A 34 -30.36 -14.99 11.66
C ASP A 34 -30.69 -14.85 10.17
N LEU A 35 -29.66 -14.76 9.34
CA LEU A 35 -29.77 -14.60 7.88
C LEU A 35 -30.37 -15.83 7.20
N ASN A 36 -30.39 -16.99 7.87
CA ASN A 36 -31.03 -18.20 7.35
C ASN A 36 -32.54 -18.23 7.62
N ALA A 37 -33.11 -17.19 8.25
CA ALA A 37 -34.52 -17.08 8.62
C ALA A 37 -35.04 -18.24 9.52
N GLY A 38 -34.15 -18.87 10.29
CA GLY A 38 -34.47 -19.94 11.23
C GLY A 38 -35.10 -19.45 12.54
N GLY A 39 -35.19 -18.13 12.73
CA GLY A 39 -35.78 -17.52 13.93
C GLY A 39 -34.85 -17.49 15.14
N PHE A 40 -33.55 -17.77 14.94
CA PHE A 40 -32.55 -17.81 16.01
C PHE A 40 -31.96 -16.43 16.39
N GLY A 41 -32.55 -15.34 15.92
CA GLY A 41 -32.07 -13.97 16.22
C GLY A 41 -32.52 -13.46 17.60
N CYS A 42 -32.09 -12.24 17.93
CA CYS A 42 -32.46 -11.51 19.13
C CYS A 42 -32.50 -10.02 18.78
N THR A 43 -33.66 -9.37 18.92
CA THR A 43 -33.76 -7.91 18.75
C THR A 43 -33.41 -7.20 20.06
N LEU A 44 -32.94 -5.95 19.99
CA LEU A 44 -32.65 -5.13 21.15
C LEU A 44 -33.86 -4.98 22.08
N GLU A 45 -35.06 -4.87 21.49
CA GLU A 45 -36.32 -4.78 22.24
C GLU A 45 -36.57 -6.05 23.07
N VAL A 46 -36.41 -7.22 22.46
CA VAL A 46 -36.58 -8.52 23.14
C VAL A 46 -35.51 -8.69 24.22
N PHE A 47 -34.25 -8.42 23.88
CA PHE A 47 -33.11 -8.49 24.80
C PHE A 47 -33.29 -7.60 26.03
N SER A 48 -33.72 -6.35 25.81
CA SER A 48 -33.91 -5.36 26.87
C SER A 48 -35.10 -5.70 27.77
N ALA A 49 -36.12 -6.38 27.24
CA ALA A 49 -37.27 -6.81 28.01
C ALA A 49 -36.94 -8.03 28.89
N ASP A 50 -36.24 -9.02 28.34
CA ASP A 50 -35.81 -10.24 29.03
C ASP A 50 -34.62 -10.88 28.30
N VAL A 51 -33.43 -10.80 28.89
CA VAL A 51 -32.20 -11.40 28.33
C VAL A 51 -32.34 -12.90 28.08
N THR A 52 -33.13 -13.61 28.91
CA THR A 52 -33.32 -15.06 28.75
C THR A 52 -34.20 -15.43 27.56
N ALA A 53 -34.93 -14.45 26.99
CA ALA A 53 -35.67 -14.65 25.75
C ALA A 53 -34.74 -14.72 24.52
N CYS A 54 -33.48 -14.31 24.66
CA CYS A 54 -32.45 -14.38 23.64
C CYS A 54 -31.55 -15.61 23.80
N GLU A 55 -32.16 -16.77 24.04
CA GLU A 55 -31.48 -18.05 24.16
C GLU A 55 -31.99 -19.07 23.14
N ASN A 56 -31.10 -19.49 22.25
CA ASN A 56 -31.44 -20.46 21.22
C ASN A 56 -31.28 -21.90 21.71
N ASP A 57 -32.24 -22.76 21.37
CA ASP A 57 -32.13 -24.20 21.60
C ASP A 57 -31.10 -24.80 20.64
N VAL A 58 -30.03 -25.37 21.19
CA VAL A 58 -29.05 -26.16 20.41
C VAL A 58 -29.47 -27.62 20.46
N ARG A 59 -30.03 -28.13 19.35
CA ARG A 59 -30.41 -29.55 19.19
C ARG A 59 -30.23 -30.01 17.75
N GLY A 60 -29.84 -31.27 17.56
CA GLY A 60 -29.65 -31.82 16.22
C GLY A 60 -28.55 -31.08 15.48
N ASP A 61 -28.69 -30.92 14.17
CA ASP A 61 -27.78 -30.05 13.43
C ASP A 61 -28.07 -28.58 13.74
N TYR A 62 -27.07 -27.86 14.23
CA TYR A 62 -27.16 -26.45 14.60
C TYR A 62 -26.39 -25.60 13.58
N PHE A 63 -27.15 -25.00 12.66
CA PHE A 63 -26.62 -24.13 11.60
C PHE A 63 -27.23 -22.74 11.72
N VAL A 64 -26.42 -21.76 12.11
CA VAL A 64 -26.85 -20.37 12.24
C VAL A 64 -25.86 -19.44 11.54
N ASN A 65 -26.39 -18.36 10.97
CA ASN A 65 -25.59 -17.34 10.31
C ASN A 65 -26.08 -15.98 10.77
N TYR A 66 -25.49 -15.48 11.85
CA TYR A 66 -25.91 -14.23 12.48
C TYR A 66 -25.26 -13.03 11.82
N ALA A 67 -26.04 -11.96 11.65
CA ALA A 67 -25.56 -10.62 11.35
C ALA A 67 -25.94 -9.68 12.50
N GLY A 68 -25.04 -8.79 12.87
CA GLY A 68 -25.35 -7.66 13.74
C GLY A 68 -25.91 -6.50 12.91
N VAL A 69 -27.15 -6.11 13.15
CA VAL A 69 -27.83 -5.03 12.43
C VAL A 69 -27.93 -3.83 13.36
N PRO A 70 -27.13 -2.77 13.17
CA PRO A 70 -27.16 -1.62 14.05
C PRO A 70 -28.45 -0.81 13.93
N ASN A 71 -28.86 -0.18 15.04
CA ASN A 71 -29.89 0.86 15.00
C ASN A 71 -29.35 2.16 14.38
N THR A 72 -30.25 3.08 14.03
CA THR A 72 -29.86 4.42 13.53
C THR A 72 -28.92 5.12 14.52
N GLY A 73 -27.79 5.64 14.02
CA GLY A 73 -26.78 6.32 14.84
C GLY A 73 -25.77 5.39 15.53
N TRP A 74 -25.85 4.08 15.26
CA TRP A 74 -24.92 3.07 15.76
C TRP A 74 -24.33 2.27 14.60
N ARG A 75 -23.24 1.55 14.88
CA ARG A 75 -22.61 0.60 13.98
C ARG A 75 -22.37 -0.72 14.69
N PHE A 76 -22.36 -1.82 13.93
CA PHE A 76 -21.84 -3.08 14.42
C PHE A 76 -20.31 -2.98 14.52
N SER A 77 -19.76 -3.35 15.67
CA SER A 77 -18.32 -3.26 15.94
C SER A 77 -17.63 -4.61 15.77
N HIS A 78 -18.09 -5.65 16.47
CA HIS A 78 -17.56 -7.01 16.36
C HIS A 78 -18.41 -8.02 17.15
N TRP A 79 -18.12 -9.31 16.96
CA TRP A 79 -18.60 -10.40 17.79
C TRP A 79 -17.60 -10.71 18.91
N GLU A 80 -18.07 -10.84 20.15
CA GLU A 80 -17.33 -11.51 21.22
C GLU A 80 -17.90 -12.92 21.41
N GLY A 81 -17.03 -13.92 21.55
CA GLY A 81 -17.42 -15.33 21.60
C GLY A 81 -16.89 -16.09 20.38
N TRP A 82 -17.27 -17.38 20.28
CA TRP A 82 -16.77 -18.22 19.20
C TRP A 82 -17.65 -18.12 17.95
N CYS A 83 -17.06 -17.61 16.87
CA CYS A 83 -17.59 -17.73 15.52
C CYS A 83 -16.84 -18.84 14.78
N GLY A 84 -17.58 -19.62 13.98
CA GLY A 84 -17.01 -20.75 13.24
C GLY A 84 -16.05 -20.31 12.13
N PRO A 85 -15.23 -21.23 11.61
CA PRO A 85 -14.14 -20.92 10.67
C PRO A 85 -14.60 -20.43 9.29
N LEU A 86 -15.90 -20.51 8.98
CA LEU A 86 -16.51 -20.03 7.74
C LEU A 86 -17.20 -18.66 7.90
N SER A 87 -16.95 -17.98 9.02
CA SER A 87 -17.43 -16.61 9.26
C SER A 87 -16.71 -15.63 8.32
N VAL A 88 -17.44 -14.64 7.83
CA VAL A 88 -16.91 -13.59 6.92
C VAL A 88 -17.28 -12.23 7.49
N ASP A 89 -16.28 -11.37 7.63
CA ASP A 89 -16.31 -9.99 8.12
C ASP A 89 -17.28 -9.73 9.30
N GLU A 90 -18.55 -9.46 9.01
CA GLU A 90 -19.60 -9.06 9.96
C GLU A 90 -20.54 -10.21 10.39
N ASN A 91 -20.48 -11.35 9.70
CA ASN A 91 -21.38 -12.49 9.94
C ASN A 91 -20.71 -13.56 10.79
N CYS A 92 -21.37 -13.94 11.89
CA CYS A 92 -20.94 -15.06 12.72
C CYS A 92 -21.65 -16.34 12.26
N ARG A 93 -20.89 -17.24 11.61
CA ARG A 93 -21.40 -18.52 11.14
C ARG A 93 -21.02 -19.64 12.09
N ILE A 94 -22.01 -20.35 12.62
CA ILE A 94 -21.83 -21.53 13.47
C ILE A 94 -22.46 -22.72 12.77
N ASP A 95 -21.66 -23.77 12.59
CA ASP A 95 -22.01 -24.97 11.82
C ASP A 95 -21.55 -26.20 12.61
N VAL A 96 -22.48 -26.81 13.35
CA VAL A 96 -22.20 -27.94 14.24
C VAL A 96 -23.21 -29.06 13.96
N ASN A 97 -22.70 -30.22 13.56
CA ASN A 97 -23.57 -31.36 13.26
C ASN A 97 -24.11 -32.05 14.53
N ALA A 98 -25.20 -32.80 14.37
CA ALA A 98 -25.91 -33.47 15.47
C ALA A 98 -25.04 -34.39 16.33
N SER A 99 -24.01 -35.02 15.76
CA SER A 99 -23.11 -35.91 16.52
C SER A 99 -22.20 -35.13 17.48
N ALA A 100 -21.76 -33.95 17.06
CA ALA A 100 -20.96 -33.06 17.90
C ALA A 100 -21.80 -32.42 19.01
N VAL A 101 -23.04 -31.99 18.70
CA VAL A 101 -24.00 -31.50 19.69
C VAL A 101 -24.28 -32.58 20.75
N ALA A 102 -24.62 -33.80 20.32
CA ALA A 102 -24.90 -34.91 21.23
C ALA A 102 -23.69 -35.29 22.11
N SER A 103 -22.47 -35.27 21.56
CA SER A 103 -21.26 -35.53 22.36
C SER A 103 -20.94 -34.43 23.35
N TRP A 104 -21.32 -33.18 23.06
CA TRP A 104 -21.14 -32.06 23.98
C TRP A 104 -22.12 -32.16 25.15
N ASP A 105 -23.41 -32.41 24.86
CA ASP A 105 -24.46 -32.65 25.85
C ASP A 105 -24.13 -33.78 26.83
N GLU A 106 -23.50 -34.87 26.36
CA GLU A 106 -23.12 -36.01 27.21
C GLU A 106 -21.92 -35.72 28.13
N LYS A 107 -20.96 -34.91 27.67
CA LYS A 107 -19.68 -34.69 28.38
C LYS A 107 -19.63 -33.41 29.21
N HIS A 108 -20.49 -32.44 28.90
CA HIS A 108 -20.42 -31.08 29.41
C HIS A 108 -21.80 -30.59 29.88
N SER A 109 -22.68 -31.48 30.36
CA SER A 109 -24.03 -31.16 30.83
C SER A 109 -24.10 -30.03 31.87
N ASP A 110 -22.99 -29.79 32.57
CA ASP A 110 -22.87 -28.82 33.66
C ASP A 110 -22.10 -27.55 33.25
N ILE A 111 -21.61 -27.45 32.00
CA ILE A 111 -20.81 -26.33 31.51
C ILE A 111 -21.67 -25.54 30.51
N PRO A 112 -22.03 -24.28 30.81
CA PRO A 112 -22.86 -23.49 29.91
C PRO A 112 -22.13 -23.16 28.61
N ILE A 113 -22.86 -23.11 27.50
CA ILE A 113 -22.33 -22.61 26.23
C ILE A 113 -21.99 -21.12 26.45
N PRO A 114 -20.76 -20.67 26.13
CA PRO A 114 -20.42 -19.25 26.19
C PRO A 114 -21.38 -18.44 25.34
N ALA A 115 -21.73 -17.25 25.81
CA ALA A 115 -22.55 -16.34 25.03
C ALA A 115 -21.83 -15.90 23.75
N LEU A 116 -22.62 -15.69 22.71
CA LEU A 116 -22.21 -14.92 21.56
C LEU A 116 -22.74 -13.49 21.71
N THR A 117 -21.85 -12.53 21.82
CA THR A 117 -22.19 -11.12 22.03
C THR A 117 -21.99 -10.33 20.74
N ALA A 118 -23.04 -9.65 20.27
CA ALA A 118 -22.90 -8.60 19.28
C ALA A 118 -22.58 -7.27 19.98
N VAL A 119 -21.44 -6.67 19.65
CA VAL A 119 -21.03 -5.37 20.17
C VAL A 119 -21.31 -4.30 19.11
N PHE A 120 -22.06 -3.29 19.49
CA PHE A 120 -22.37 -2.09 18.72
C PHE A 120 -21.73 -0.87 19.36
N SER A 121 -21.41 0.14 18.55
CA SER A 121 -20.85 1.41 19.04
C SER A 121 -21.54 2.59 18.37
N PRO A 122 -21.67 3.74 19.06
CA PRO A 122 -22.28 4.93 18.47
C PRO A 122 -21.40 5.44 17.32
N ILE A 123 -22.03 5.90 16.25
CA ILE A 123 -21.39 6.63 15.16
C ILE A 123 -20.89 7.97 15.73
N LYS A 124 -19.63 8.31 15.45
CA LYS A 124 -19.03 9.57 15.88
C LYS A 124 -19.20 10.62 14.78
N ASN A 125 -19.69 11.78 15.20
CA ASN A 125 -19.73 12.98 14.38
C ASN A 125 -18.71 13.97 14.91
N THR A 126 -17.75 14.38 14.07
CA THR A 126 -16.77 15.42 14.42
C THR A 126 -16.81 16.56 13.41
N THR A 127 -16.34 17.73 13.82
CA THR A 127 -16.22 18.89 12.95
C THR A 127 -14.83 19.48 13.05
N HIS A 128 -14.26 19.83 11.89
CA HIS A 128 -12.93 20.42 11.78
C HIS A 128 -12.93 21.55 10.74
N ASP A 129 -11.89 22.37 10.69
CA ASP A 129 -11.74 23.32 9.58
C ASP A 129 -11.44 22.58 8.28
N VAL A 130 -10.51 21.61 8.34
CA VAL A 130 -10.04 20.83 7.19
C VAL A 130 -9.90 19.36 7.55
N VAL A 131 -10.41 18.48 6.68
CA VAL A 131 -10.08 17.05 6.74
C VAL A 131 -9.02 16.71 5.69
N ILE A 132 -8.03 15.92 6.06
CA ILE A 132 -7.01 15.39 5.16
C ILE A 132 -7.19 13.87 5.06
N VAL A 133 -7.40 13.38 3.84
CA VAL A 133 -7.52 11.94 3.56
C VAL A 133 -6.17 11.42 3.08
N GLY A 134 -5.54 10.60 3.91
CA GLY A 134 -4.21 10.01 3.72
C GLY A 134 -3.13 10.71 4.55
N ALA A 135 -2.39 9.95 5.35
CA ALA A 135 -1.23 10.38 6.12
C ALA A 135 0.09 9.99 5.43
N GLY A 136 0.14 10.10 4.10
CA GLY A 136 1.39 10.04 3.33
C GLY A 136 2.17 11.36 3.42
N SER A 137 3.32 11.44 2.73
CA SER A 137 4.15 12.66 2.76
C SER A 137 3.41 13.92 2.29
N ALA A 138 2.46 13.81 1.37
CA ALA A 138 1.63 14.93 0.94
C ALA A 138 0.67 15.40 2.04
N GLY A 139 -0.14 14.48 2.59
CA GLY A 139 -1.11 14.81 3.63
C GLY A 139 -0.46 15.34 4.91
N LEU A 140 0.65 14.73 5.35
CA LEU A 140 1.37 15.19 6.54
C LEU A 140 2.01 16.58 6.34
N TYR A 141 2.44 16.91 5.12
CA TYR A 141 2.98 18.25 4.84
C TYR A 141 1.87 19.28 4.68
N ALA A 142 0.73 18.91 4.09
CA ALA A 142 -0.46 19.75 4.08
C ALA A 142 -0.92 20.08 5.52
N ALA A 143 -0.99 19.06 6.39
CA ALA A 143 -1.31 19.23 7.81
C ALA A 143 -0.32 20.17 8.51
N LYS A 144 0.98 19.97 8.30
CA LYS A 144 2.03 20.86 8.82
C LYS A 144 1.79 22.32 8.42
N THR A 145 1.55 22.58 7.14
CA THR A 145 1.34 23.94 6.61
C THR A 145 0.05 24.56 7.14
N LEU A 146 -1.06 23.79 7.20
CA LEU A 146 -2.32 24.27 7.78
C LEU A 146 -2.22 24.55 9.28
N GLN A 147 -1.48 23.72 10.03
CA GLN A 147 -1.18 23.95 11.44
C GLN A 147 -0.42 25.26 11.64
N GLU A 148 0.54 25.59 10.78
CA GLU A 148 1.27 26.87 10.81
C GLU A 148 0.36 28.08 10.56
N PHE A 149 -0.73 27.89 9.81
CA PHE A 149 -1.79 28.90 9.63
C PHE A 149 -2.83 28.91 10.75
N GLY A 150 -2.82 27.91 11.64
CA GLY A 150 -3.71 27.82 12.81
C GLY A 150 -5.06 27.16 12.56
N TYR A 151 -5.19 26.34 11.51
CA TYR A 151 -6.42 25.56 11.25
C TYR A 151 -6.53 24.36 12.19
N ASP A 152 -7.77 23.99 12.53
CA ASP A 152 -8.08 22.69 13.11
C ASP A 152 -8.15 21.61 12.02
N VAL A 153 -7.30 20.58 12.14
CA VAL A 153 -7.11 19.57 11.08
C VAL A 153 -7.32 18.16 11.65
N LEU A 154 -8.18 17.41 10.97
CA LEU A 154 -8.30 15.97 11.13
C LEU A 154 -7.58 15.25 10.00
N ILE A 155 -6.70 14.32 10.33
CA ILE A 155 -6.02 13.44 9.39
C ILE A 155 -6.63 12.03 9.49
N ILE A 156 -7.12 11.49 8.38
CA ILE A 156 -7.71 10.16 8.30
C ILE A 156 -6.86 9.27 7.40
N GLU A 157 -6.32 8.19 7.95
CA GLU A 157 -5.45 7.24 7.24
C GLU A 157 -6.03 5.83 7.26
N ALA A 158 -6.08 5.22 6.08
CA ALA A 158 -6.64 3.90 5.86
C ALA A 158 -5.79 2.79 6.50
N ALA A 159 -4.47 2.95 6.52
CA ALA A 159 -3.56 1.98 7.11
C ALA A 159 -3.41 2.15 8.63
N GLN A 160 -2.86 1.13 9.27
CA GLN A 160 -2.46 1.15 10.68
C GLN A 160 -1.23 2.02 10.99
N ARG A 161 -0.71 2.77 10.01
CA ARG A 161 0.50 3.59 10.14
C ARG A 161 0.45 4.79 9.22
N ILE A 162 1.18 5.82 9.60
CA ILE A 162 1.49 6.96 8.72
C ILE A 162 2.61 6.63 7.72
N GLY A 163 2.90 7.59 6.83
CA GLY A 163 4.04 7.58 5.90
C GLY A 163 3.72 7.06 4.51
N GLY A 164 2.62 6.32 4.33
CA GLY A 164 2.20 5.80 3.02
C GLY A 164 3.33 5.03 2.33
N ARG A 165 3.72 5.44 1.12
CA ARG A 165 4.78 4.81 0.31
C ARG A 165 6.22 5.12 0.77
N VAL A 166 6.38 5.82 1.89
CA VAL A 166 7.66 5.90 2.61
C VAL A 166 7.56 4.94 3.79
N LYS A 167 8.37 3.87 3.75
CA LYS A 167 8.34 2.79 4.74
C LYS A 167 9.73 2.21 4.91
N SER A 168 10.17 2.08 6.15
CA SER A 168 11.47 1.51 6.49
C SER A 168 11.28 0.30 7.43
N GLN A 169 12.14 -0.70 7.31
CA GLN A 169 12.13 -1.91 8.15
C GLN A 169 13.55 -2.32 8.51
N THR A 170 13.74 -2.97 9.67
CA THR A 170 15.05 -3.49 10.07
C THR A 170 15.24 -4.90 9.51
N LEU A 171 16.37 -5.14 8.85
CA LEU A 171 16.81 -6.43 8.31
C LEU A 171 18.26 -6.67 8.73
N GLY A 172 18.50 -7.68 9.58
CA GLY A 172 19.80 -7.82 10.23
C GLY A 172 20.17 -6.59 11.04
N ASP A 173 21.34 -6.00 10.78
CA ASP A 173 21.82 -4.77 11.43
C ASP A 173 21.63 -3.50 10.58
N VAL A 174 20.71 -3.54 9.60
CA VAL A 174 20.46 -2.44 8.68
C VAL A 174 18.97 -2.08 8.64
N ARG A 175 18.69 -0.79 8.70
CA ARG A 175 17.41 -0.16 8.44
C ARG A 175 17.27 0.06 6.93
N VAL A 176 16.47 -0.78 6.27
CA VAL A 176 16.24 -0.76 4.82
C VAL A 176 14.94 -0.04 4.47
N ASP A 177 14.93 0.65 3.34
CA ASP A 177 13.77 1.36 2.83
C ASP A 177 12.97 0.50 1.85
N LEU A 178 11.75 0.14 2.26
CA LEU A 178 10.79 -0.67 1.49
C LEU A 178 9.96 0.16 0.50
N GLY A 179 10.06 1.48 0.59
CA GLY A 179 9.42 2.45 -0.31
C GLY A 179 10.45 3.43 -0.88
N ALA A 180 10.19 4.73 -0.75
CA ALA A 180 11.15 5.76 -1.11
C ALA A 180 12.45 5.62 -0.29
N GLU A 181 13.59 5.84 -0.96
CA GLU A 181 14.95 5.70 -0.39
C GLU A 181 15.90 6.80 -0.87
N GLU A 182 15.67 7.29 -2.08
CA GLU A 182 16.53 8.28 -2.72
C GLU A 182 16.18 9.70 -2.26
N HIS A 183 17.21 10.45 -1.89
CA HIS A 183 17.14 11.87 -1.55
C HIS A 183 17.87 12.67 -2.63
N TYR A 184 17.15 13.61 -3.24
CA TYR A 184 17.74 14.58 -4.14
C TYR A 184 18.41 15.70 -3.33
N MET A 185 19.52 16.26 -3.84
CA MET A 185 20.19 17.38 -3.18
C MET A 185 19.42 18.71 -3.34
N ALA A 186 19.90 19.80 -2.71
CA ALA A 186 19.34 21.15 -2.82
C ALA A 186 19.61 21.83 -4.18
N ALA A 187 19.14 21.23 -5.26
CA ALA A 187 18.78 21.98 -6.46
C ALA A 187 17.25 22.05 -6.54
N GLY A 188 16.73 23.16 -7.07
CA GLY A 188 15.31 23.49 -7.02
C GLY A 188 14.82 23.80 -5.60
N GLU A 189 13.50 23.79 -5.43
CA GLU A 189 12.85 23.83 -4.14
C GLU A 189 12.85 22.39 -3.58
N ASN A 190 13.68 22.09 -2.59
CA ASN A 190 13.68 20.76 -1.96
C ASN A 190 13.76 20.96 -0.45
N PRO A 191 12.64 20.82 0.29
CA PRO A 191 12.62 21.09 1.71
C PRO A 191 13.29 19.99 2.53
N VAL A 192 13.39 18.76 2.00
CA VAL A 192 13.96 17.61 2.72
C VAL A 192 15.45 17.80 2.93
N TRP A 193 16.18 18.15 1.87
CA TRP A 193 17.64 18.25 1.92
C TRP A 193 18.17 19.17 3.04
N PRO A 194 17.76 20.45 3.14
CA PRO A 194 18.23 21.34 4.21
C PRO A 194 17.73 20.90 5.60
N ALA A 195 16.50 20.41 5.73
CA ALA A 195 15.94 19.99 7.02
C ALA A 195 16.68 18.78 7.61
N VAL A 196 16.99 17.79 6.78
CA VAL A 196 17.77 16.61 7.20
C VAL A 196 19.18 17.02 7.62
N ARG A 197 19.86 17.88 6.86
CA ARG A 197 21.18 18.39 7.22
C ARG A 197 21.16 19.23 8.50
N GLN A 198 20.10 20.01 8.73
CA GLN A 198 19.94 20.77 9.95
C GLN A 198 19.80 19.85 11.18
N LYS A 199 19.05 18.75 11.05
CA LYS A 199 18.81 17.80 12.15
C LYS A 199 20.01 16.90 12.43
N TYR A 200 20.66 16.38 11.39
CA TYR A 200 21.65 15.29 11.49
C TYR A 200 23.07 15.65 11.04
N GLY A 201 23.27 16.81 10.41
CA GLY A 201 24.53 17.17 9.76
C GLY A 201 24.76 16.45 8.43
N ASP A 202 25.90 16.72 7.80
CA ASP A 202 26.22 16.22 6.45
C ASP A 202 26.57 14.73 6.41
N SER A 203 27.05 14.19 7.53
CA SER A 203 27.49 12.79 7.64
C SER A 203 26.35 11.78 7.55
N VAL A 204 25.09 12.22 7.64
CA VAL A 204 23.91 11.37 7.46
C VAL A 204 23.77 10.88 6.03
N TYR A 205 24.39 11.53 5.06
CA TYR A 205 24.26 11.20 3.64
C TYR A 205 25.46 10.41 3.10
N ALA A 206 25.15 9.42 2.26
CA ALA A 206 26.12 8.72 1.42
C ALA A 206 25.71 8.80 -0.05
N LEU A 207 26.67 8.52 -0.93
CA LEU A 207 26.40 8.30 -2.35
C LEU A 207 25.78 6.91 -2.50
N ALA A 208 24.63 6.85 -3.18
CA ALA A 208 24.03 5.60 -3.60
C ALA A 208 24.84 4.97 -4.73
N TYR A 209 24.66 3.67 -4.95
CA TYR A 209 25.12 2.96 -6.15
C TYR A 209 26.62 3.15 -6.48
N GLN A 210 27.47 3.16 -5.46
CA GLN A 210 28.93 3.22 -5.66
C GLN A 210 29.48 1.82 -5.95
N GLY A 211 30.01 1.61 -7.16
CA GLY A 211 30.56 0.31 -7.56
C GLY A 211 30.37 0.01 -9.04
N LEU A 212 30.26 -1.29 -9.33
CA LEU A 212 30.11 -1.84 -10.67
C LEU A 212 28.64 -2.07 -10.99
N ASP A 213 28.21 -1.68 -12.20
CA ASP A 213 26.95 -2.12 -12.75
C ASP A 213 27.13 -3.52 -13.35
N VAL A 214 26.06 -4.31 -13.25
CA VAL A 214 26.03 -5.72 -13.65
C VAL A 214 24.81 -5.94 -14.52
N TYR A 215 25.02 -6.60 -15.65
CA TYR A 215 23.95 -6.89 -16.61
C TYR A 215 23.94 -8.38 -16.89
N SER A 216 22.83 -9.04 -16.54
CA SER A 216 22.58 -10.44 -16.91
C SER A 216 22.25 -10.51 -18.39
N MET A 217 22.90 -11.42 -19.11
CA MET A 217 22.70 -11.64 -20.54
C MET A 217 22.74 -13.14 -20.86
N ASP A 218 21.98 -13.56 -21.88
CA ASP A 218 21.92 -14.92 -22.42
C ASP A 218 21.45 -15.99 -21.41
N GLY A 219 20.51 -15.63 -20.55
CA GLY A 219 20.07 -16.46 -19.42
C GLY A 219 21.16 -16.57 -18.37
N GLY A 220 21.83 -15.45 -18.07
CA GLY A 220 22.92 -15.34 -17.10
C GLY A 220 24.27 -15.93 -17.53
N ARG A 221 24.37 -16.60 -18.68
CA ARG A 221 25.64 -17.19 -19.17
C ARG A 221 26.69 -16.14 -19.52
N SER A 222 26.24 -14.96 -19.93
CA SER A 222 27.08 -13.85 -20.36
C SER A 222 26.98 -12.65 -19.41
N THR A 223 26.59 -12.88 -18.14
CA THR A 223 26.55 -11.80 -17.15
C THR A 223 27.89 -11.06 -17.10
N CYS A 224 27.82 -9.74 -17.21
CA CYS A 224 28.98 -8.87 -17.34
C CYS A 224 29.02 -7.81 -16.23
N TRP A 225 30.22 -7.29 -15.95
CA TRP A 225 30.47 -6.20 -15.00
C TRP A 225 31.08 -5.00 -15.71
N THR A 226 30.76 -3.78 -15.29
CA THR A 226 31.37 -2.53 -15.81
C THR A 226 32.78 -2.28 -15.27
N SER A 227 33.63 -3.31 -15.34
CA SER A 227 35.06 -3.23 -15.07
C SER A 227 35.83 -3.88 -16.22
N SER A 228 36.86 -3.18 -16.72
CA SER A 228 37.75 -3.72 -17.75
C SER A 228 38.59 -4.90 -17.27
N THR A 229 38.69 -5.10 -15.95
CA THR A 229 39.42 -6.23 -15.33
C THR A 229 38.52 -7.38 -14.91
N ALA A 230 37.19 -7.25 -15.08
CA ALA A 230 36.27 -8.34 -14.81
C ALA A 230 36.52 -9.52 -15.75
N LEU A 231 36.14 -10.72 -15.32
CA LEU A 231 36.20 -11.91 -16.17
C LEU A 231 35.37 -11.73 -17.45
N ASN A 232 34.18 -11.13 -17.31
CA ASN A 232 33.30 -10.73 -18.40
C ASN A 232 33.08 -9.20 -18.34
N PRO A 233 33.92 -8.39 -19.01
CA PRO A 233 33.72 -6.94 -19.07
C PRO A 233 32.51 -6.58 -19.93
N CYS A 234 31.63 -5.67 -19.47
CA CYS A 234 30.49 -5.24 -20.30
C CYS A 234 30.89 -4.53 -21.60
N SER A 235 32.13 -4.02 -21.69
CA SER A 235 32.66 -3.41 -22.91
C SER A 235 32.84 -4.38 -24.08
N VAL A 236 32.81 -5.70 -23.85
CA VAL A 236 32.85 -6.69 -24.93
C VAL A 236 31.46 -7.09 -25.44
N ASP A 237 30.40 -6.68 -24.74
CA ASP A 237 29.02 -6.92 -25.16
C ASP A 237 28.49 -5.70 -25.93
N SER A 238 28.21 -5.89 -27.21
CA SER A 238 27.77 -4.79 -28.09
C SER A 238 26.41 -4.24 -27.71
N ASP A 239 25.51 -5.08 -27.18
CA ASP A 239 24.16 -4.64 -26.82
C ASP A 239 24.19 -3.80 -25.54
N VAL A 240 24.95 -4.24 -24.54
CA VAL A 240 25.14 -3.48 -23.30
C VAL A 240 25.84 -2.15 -23.59
N THR A 241 26.85 -2.16 -24.46
CA THR A 241 27.53 -0.92 -24.88
C THR A 241 26.57 0.03 -25.63
N ALA A 242 25.71 -0.50 -26.50
CA ALA A 242 24.73 0.27 -27.25
C ALA A 242 23.64 0.88 -26.35
N ALA A 243 23.21 0.17 -25.29
CA ALA A 243 22.28 0.68 -24.29
C ALA A 243 22.79 1.96 -23.60
N GLY A 244 24.11 2.18 -23.54
CA GLY A 244 24.69 3.45 -23.08
C GLY A 244 24.19 4.69 -23.87
N ALA A 245 23.91 4.54 -25.17
CA ALA A 245 23.43 5.65 -26.00
C ALA A 245 21.96 6.03 -25.73
N PHE A 246 21.18 5.14 -25.12
CA PHE A 246 19.78 5.38 -24.77
C PHE A 246 19.62 6.51 -23.75
N TRP A 247 20.49 6.53 -22.73
CA TRP A 247 20.52 7.56 -21.69
C TRP A 247 20.72 8.99 -22.23
N GLN A 248 21.28 9.10 -23.43
CA GLN A 248 21.49 10.37 -24.12
C GLN A 248 20.40 10.70 -25.15
N TRP A 249 19.31 9.94 -25.19
CA TRP A 249 18.28 10.04 -26.23
C TRP A 249 16.87 10.19 -25.66
N TYR A 250 16.47 9.32 -24.73
CA TYR A 250 15.07 9.14 -24.30
C TYR A 250 14.39 10.42 -23.78
N TRP A 251 15.16 11.34 -23.19
CA TRP A 251 14.63 12.55 -22.54
C TRP A 251 14.56 13.75 -23.48
N LYS A 252 14.91 13.59 -24.77
CA LYS A 252 14.99 14.70 -25.73
C LYS A 252 13.70 14.78 -26.56
N PRO A 253 12.77 15.73 -26.32
CA PRO A 253 11.52 15.82 -27.07
C PRO A 253 11.71 16.00 -28.58
N GLY A 254 12.85 16.58 -28.99
CA GLY A 254 13.21 16.68 -30.41
C GLY A 254 13.30 15.31 -31.11
N GLN A 255 13.56 14.24 -30.36
CA GLN A 255 13.69 12.87 -30.85
C GLN A 255 12.38 12.08 -30.82
N HIS A 256 11.33 12.59 -30.15
CA HIS A 256 10.06 11.92 -29.92
C HIS A 256 8.91 12.80 -30.45
N GLN A 257 8.72 12.81 -31.77
CA GLN A 257 7.74 13.70 -32.43
C GLN A 257 6.34 13.10 -32.52
N ASP A 258 6.26 11.78 -32.65
CA ASP A 258 4.97 11.08 -32.62
C ASP A 258 4.38 11.19 -31.21
N SER A 259 3.20 11.81 -31.10
CA SER A 259 2.53 11.96 -29.82
C SER A 259 1.81 10.71 -29.36
N ALA A 260 1.57 9.76 -30.28
CA ALA A 260 0.86 8.53 -29.99
C ALA A 260 1.80 7.36 -29.65
N SER A 261 3.11 7.50 -29.87
CA SER A 261 4.03 6.37 -29.70
C SER A 261 4.36 6.06 -28.25
N SER A 262 4.48 4.76 -27.97
CA SER A 262 5.11 4.29 -26.74
C SER A 262 6.63 4.40 -26.82
N LEU A 263 7.30 4.35 -25.68
CA LEU A 263 8.75 4.31 -25.66
C LEU A 263 9.29 3.00 -26.25
N ALA A 264 8.56 1.89 -26.14
CA ALA A 264 8.91 0.62 -26.79
C ALA A 264 8.96 0.77 -28.32
N GLU A 265 7.98 1.42 -28.93
CA GLU A 265 7.93 1.67 -30.36
C GLU A 265 9.10 2.55 -30.83
N ASP A 266 9.39 3.61 -30.08
CA ASP A 266 10.51 4.50 -30.39
C ASP A 266 11.86 3.79 -30.22
N VAL A 267 12.03 2.94 -29.20
CA VAL A 267 13.26 2.12 -29.00
C VAL A 267 13.43 1.10 -30.12
N LEU A 268 12.35 0.42 -30.53
CA LEU A 268 12.36 -0.50 -31.67
C LEU A 268 12.77 0.23 -32.96
N HIS A 269 12.18 1.40 -33.23
CA HIS A 269 12.51 2.17 -34.42
C HIS A 269 13.94 2.70 -34.40
N LYS A 270 14.42 3.20 -33.26
CA LYS A 270 15.73 3.84 -33.13
C LYS A 270 16.88 2.84 -33.08
N TYR A 271 16.71 1.74 -32.35
CA TYR A 271 17.77 0.80 -32.01
C TYR A 271 17.56 -0.61 -32.56
N GLY A 272 16.37 -0.93 -33.11
CA GLY A 272 16.04 -2.28 -33.55
C GLY A 272 15.78 -3.25 -32.39
N VAL A 273 15.59 -2.74 -31.18
CA VAL A 273 15.41 -3.53 -29.96
C VAL A 273 13.92 -3.55 -29.59
N GLY A 274 13.24 -4.64 -29.91
CA GLY A 274 11.87 -4.91 -29.46
C GLY A 274 11.81 -6.07 -28.46
N PHE A 275 10.61 -6.43 -28.00
CA PHE A 275 10.39 -7.47 -26.98
C PHE A 275 11.14 -8.79 -27.19
N GLY A 276 11.29 -9.24 -28.45
CA GLY A 276 12.02 -10.47 -28.79
C GLY A 276 13.55 -10.33 -28.84
N HIS A 277 14.09 -9.13 -28.68
CA HIS A 277 15.53 -8.87 -28.70
C HIS A 277 16.14 -9.19 -27.34
N ARG A 278 17.29 -9.87 -27.32
CA ARG A 278 18.00 -10.29 -26.08
C ARG A 278 18.38 -9.16 -25.12
N ALA A 279 18.36 -7.92 -25.60
CA ALA A 279 18.75 -6.73 -24.84
C ALA A 279 17.55 -5.91 -24.36
N TYR A 280 16.32 -6.33 -24.67
CA TYR A 280 15.11 -5.57 -24.36
C TYR A 280 14.98 -5.27 -22.86
N HIS A 281 15.31 -6.22 -22.00
CA HIS A 281 15.27 -6.06 -20.53
C HIS A 281 16.19 -4.96 -20.01
N LEU A 282 17.26 -4.61 -20.72
CA LEU A 282 18.13 -3.48 -20.35
C LEU A 282 17.38 -2.16 -20.38
N TYR A 283 16.43 -2.02 -21.32
CA TYR A 283 15.58 -0.84 -21.48
C TYR A 283 14.30 -0.99 -20.66
N ASP A 284 13.73 -2.19 -20.60
CA ASP A 284 12.46 -2.44 -19.92
C ASP A 284 12.66 -2.52 -18.41
N ALA A 285 13.29 -3.59 -17.89
CA ALA A 285 13.56 -3.71 -16.46
C ALA A 285 14.57 -2.66 -15.97
N GLY A 286 15.63 -2.42 -16.75
CA GLY A 286 16.73 -1.52 -16.37
C GLY A 286 16.35 -0.04 -16.34
N PHE A 287 15.42 0.41 -17.18
CA PHE A 287 15.00 1.81 -17.24
C PHE A 287 13.51 2.01 -16.95
N ALA A 288 12.59 1.42 -17.71
CA ALA A 288 11.16 1.63 -17.49
C ALA A 288 10.71 1.12 -16.10
N GLY A 289 11.19 -0.05 -15.71
CA GLY A 289 11.01 -0.61 -14.38
C GLY A 289 11.77 0.20 -13.33
N GLY A 290 13.10 0.32 -13.50
CA GLY A 290 13.97 0.99 -12.54
C GLY A 290 13.63 2.45 -12.23
N SER A 291 13.13 3.22 -13.20
CA SER A 291 12.88 4.67 -13.06
C SER A 291 11.40 5.07 -13.07
N TYR A 292 10.51 4.24 -13.62
CA TYR A 292 9.09 4.59 -13.79
C TYR A 292 8.13 3.51 -13.25
N ALA A 293 8.64 2.46 -12.60
CA ALA A 293 7.88 1.36 -12.04
C ALA A 293 6.90 0.69 -13.04
N THR A 294 7.21 0.71 -14.34
CA THR A 294 6.34 0.22 -15.40
C THR A 294 7.14 -0.51 -16.49
N ASN A 295 6.58 -0.65 -17.69
CA ASN A 295 7.23 -1.20 -18.87
C ASN A 295 7.25 -0.16 -20.03
N LEU A 296 8.09 -0.41 -21.03
CA LEU A 296 8.29 0.51 -22.16
C LEU A 296 7.02 0.72 -22.99
N ASP A 297 6.14 -0.27 -23.08
CA ASP A 297 4.91 -0.21 -23.88
C ASP A 297 3.90 0.79 -23.30
N LYS A 298 3.96 1.04 -21.99
CA LYS A 298 3.04 1.95 -21.30
C LYS A 298 3.55 3.39 -21.18
N LEU A 299 4.85 3.61 -21.33
CA LEU A 299 5.43 4.94 -21.30
C LEU A 299 5.17 5.66 -22.62
N GLY A 300 4.55 6.85 -22.57
CA GLY A 300 4.43 7.68 -23.77
C GLY A 300 5.76 8.35 -24.07
N ALA A 301 6.40 8.05 -25.20
CA ALA A 301 7.78 8.50 -25.48
C ALA A 301 7.91 10.03 -25.43
N ARG A 302 7.00 10.72 -26.13
CA ARG A 302 6.94 12.19 -26.12
C ARG A 302 6.54 12.76 -24.77
N SER A 303 5.56 12.15 -24.09
CA SER A 303 5.11 12.61 -22.77
C SER A 303 6.24 12.53 -21.75
N LEU A 304 6.97 11.42 -21.75
CA LEU A 304 8.14 11.21 -20.89
C LEU A 304 9.20 12.26 -21.17
N ALA A 305 9.59 12.45 -22.44
CA ALA A 305 10.60 13.44 -22.78
C ALA A 305 10.20 14.88 -22.39
N LEU A 306 8.91 15.22 -22.49
CA LEU A 306 8.40 16.52 -22.03
C LEU A 306 8.44 16.61 -20.50
N GLN A 307 8.02 15.58 -19.77
CA GLN A 307 8.09 15.54 -18.31
C GLN A 307 9.55 15.67 -17.82
N SER A 308 10.49 14.93 -18.42
CA SER A 308 11.91 14.98 -18.06
C SER A 308 12.52 16.38 -18.24
N LYS A 309 11.98 17.22 -19.12
CA LYS A 309 12.43 18.62 -19.28
C LYS A 309 11.95 19.55 -18.17
N GLU A 310 10.90 19.18 -17.44
CA GLU A 310 10.38 19.97 -16.32
C GLU A 310 11.14 19.67 -15.02
N TRP A 311 11.98 18.64 -15.01
CA TRP A 311 12.77 18.25 -13.84
C TRP A 311 13.78 19.32 -13.44
N ASP A 312 13.70 19.78 -12.19
CA ASP A 312 14.55 20.84 -11.63
C ASP A 312 15.26 20.44 -10.32
N LEU A 313 15.04 19.21 -9.83
CA LEU A 313 15.81 18.65 -8.73
C LEU A 313 17.22 18.22 -9.21
N SER A 314 18.12 18.04 -8.24
CA SER A 314 19.50 17.62 -8.51
C SER A 314 19.55 16.28 -9.22
N GLU A 315 20.38 16.14 -10.25
CA GLU A 315 20.69 14.84 -10.87
C GLU A 315 21.48 13.91 -9.94
N GLN A 316 22.13 14.45 -8.90
CA GLN A 316 22.81 13.62 -7.91
C GLN A 316 21.85 13.11 -6.85
N ILE A 317 21.90 11.80 -6.64
CA ILE A 317 21.15 11.07 -5.63
C ILE A 317 22.02 10.87 -4.38
N ARG A 318 21.38 10.92 -3.21
CA ARG A 318 21.94 10.57 -1.90
C ARG A 318 21.00 9.62 -1.18
N VAL A 319 21.55 8.92 -0.21
CA VAL A 319 20.81 7.98 0.66
C VAL A 319 21.24 8.18 2.10
N VAL A 320 20.39 7.77 3.04
CA VAL A 320 20.70 7.79 4.47
C VAL A 320 21.78 6.75 4.76
N ALA A 321 22.96 7.21 5.18
CA ALA A 321 24.15 6.41 5.43
C ALA A 321 24.13 5.73 6.80
N ASP A 322 23.40 6.29 7.76
CA ASP A 322 23.24 5.67 9.08
C ASP A 322 22.48 4.35 8.92
N LYS A 323 23.07 3.27 9.47
CA LYS A 323 22.49 1.94 9.37
C LYS A 323 21.25 1.75 10.24
N GLU A 324 21.04 2.61 11.23
CA GLU A 324 19.88 2.55 12.12
C GLU A 324 18.74 3.46 11.65
N LEU A 325 18.93 4.23 10.57
CA LEU A 325 17.93 5.16 10.02
C LEU A 325 17.56 4.81 8.58
N GLY A 326 16.26 4.82 8.30
CA GLY A 326 15.66 4.85 6.97
C GLY A 326 15.00 6.20 6.69
N TYR A 327 14.49 6.37 5.49
CA TYR A 327 13.86 7.63 5.07
C TYR A 327 12.60 7.93 5.90
N ALA A 328 11.80 6.91 6.25
CA ALA A 328 10.64 7.11 7.13
C ALA A 328 11.07 7.67 8.49
N ASP A 329 12.08 7.07 9.14
CA ASP A 329 12.56 7.49 10.45
C ASP A 329 13.09 8.95 10.41
N VAL A 330 13.74 9.33 9.30
CA VAL A 330 14.20 10.70 9.09
C VAL A 330 13.04 11.69 9.01
N LEU A 331 11.99 11.39 8.23
CA LEU A 331 10.83 12.26 8.08
C LEU A 331 9.98 12.35 9.35
N GLU A 332 9.85 11.24 10.09
CA GLU A 332 9.25 11.22 11.42
C GLU A 332 9.93 12.19 12.38
N ASN A 333 11.26 12.15 12.41
CA ASN A 333 12.05 12.94 13.33
C ASN A 333 12.15 14.43 12.98
N ILE A 334 12.06 14.80 11.70
CA ILE A 334 12.12 16.21 11.30
C ILE A 334 10.75 16.88 11.30
N TRP A 335 9.67 16.15 10.97
CA TRP A 335 8.33 16.74 10.82
C TRP A 335 7.19 15.88 11.35
N TRP A 336 7.09 14.60 10.97
CA TRP A 336 5.80 13.91 11.13
C TRP A 336 5.39 13.70 12.58
N ASN A 337 6.33 13.44 13.49
CA ASN A 337 6.02 13.28 14.92
C ASN A 337 5.40 14.56 15.51
N ASP A 338 5.91 15.72 15.12
CA ASP A 338 5.35 17.00 15.57
C ASP A 338 3.98 17.26 14.93
N VAL A 339 3.81 16.93 13.65
CA VAL A 339 2.51 17.06 12.96
C VAL A 339 1.44 16.20 13.65
N VAL A 340 1.69 14.91 13.85
CA VAL A 340 0.68 14.00 14.43
C VAL A 340 0.45 14.26 15.92
N ALA A 341 1.40 14.84 16.64
CA ALA A 341 1.22 15.23 18.03
C ALA A 341 0.30 16.46 18.21
N ASN A 342 0.11 17.25 17.15
CA ASN A 342 -0.62 18.52 17.18
C ASN A 342 -1.90 18.53 16.32
N ASN A 343 -2.27 17.39 15.73
CA ASN A 343 -3.49 17.25 14.93
C ASN A 343 -4.20 15.96 15.32
N ASP A 344 -5.52 15.90 15.14
CA ASP A 344 -6.26 14.65 15.32
C ASP A 344 -5.89 13.67 14.20
N LEU A 345 -5.59 12.42 14.56
CA LEU A 345 -5.19 11.37 13.63
C LEU A 345 -6.01 10.11 13.86
N LEU A 346 -6.68 9.63 12.81
CA LEU A 346 -7.39 8.36 12.78
C LEU A 346 -6.64 7.38 11.87
N LEU A 347 -6.25 6.22 12.42
CA LEU A 347 -5.57 5.13 11.71
C LEU A 347 -6.49 3.92 11.62
N ASN A 348 -6.41 3.16 10.53
CA ASN A 348 -7.34 2.08 10.19
C ASN A 348 -8.76 2.58 9.86
N ASN A 349 -8.86 3.79 9.33
CA ASN A 349 -10.13 4.43 8.99
C ASN A 349 -10.13 4.75 7.49
N PRO A 350 -10.29 3.75 6.60
CA PRO A 350 -10.37 4.04 5.18
C PRO A 350 -11.60 4.92 4.89
N VAL A 351 -11.40 6.06 4.24
CA VAL A 351 -12.50 6.92 3.77
C VAL A 351 -13.22 6.22 2.63
N VAL A 352 -14.54 6.21 2.65
CA VAL A 352 -15.39 5.55 1.65
C VAL A 352 -16.29 6.51 0.88
N SER A 353 -16.63 7.68 1.45
CA SER A 353 -17.35 8.71 0.70
C SER A 353 -17.00 10.13 1.11
N ILE A 354 -17.12 11.06 0.16
CA ILE A 354 -16.96 12.49 0.35
C ILE A 354 -18.16 13.20 -0.29
N ASP A 355 -19.07 13.73 0.53
CA ASP A 355 -20.27 14.45 0.08
C ASP A 355 -20.09 15.96 0.22
N THR A 356 -20.37 16.68 -0.86
CA THR A 356 -20.27 18.13 -0.96
C THR A 356 -21.60 18.78 -1.36
N ARG A 357 -22.73 18.07 -1.34
CA ARG A 357 -24.03 18.65 -1.70
C ARG A 357 -24.57 19.63 -0.66
N GLY A 358 -24.18 19.44 0.60
CA GLY A 358 -24.55 20.30 1.72
C GLY A 358 -23.71 21.57 1.82
N ASP A 359 -23.92 22.30 2.90
CA ASP A 359 -23.15 23.50 3.23
C ASP A 359 -21.69 23.13 3.58
N ASP A 360 -21.51 22.07 4.37
CA ASP A 360 -20.21 21.49 4.70
C ASP A 360 -19.86 20.28 3.82
N VAL A 361 -18.57 19.97 3.75
CA VAL A 361 -18.06 18.69 3.23
C VAL A 361 -18.22 17.63 4.31
N ILE A 362 -18.87 16.51 3.98
CA ILE A 362 -19.00 15.36 4.87
C ILE A 362 -18.10 14.24 4.36
N VAL A 363 -17.08 13.89 5.14
CA VAL A 363 -16.21 12.74 4.90
C VAL A 363 -16.68 11.58 5.75
N VAL A 364 -16.95 10.43 5.13
CA VAL A 364 -17.41 9.21 5.82
C VAL A 364 -16.34 8.14 5.71
N ASP A 365 -15.98 7.54 6.85
CA ASP A 365 -15.06 6.41 6.89
C ASP A 365 -15.79 5.06 6.77
N ALA A 366 -15.04 3.99 6.56
CA ALA A 366 -15.59 2.63 6.40
C ALA A 366 -16.28 2.12 7.67
N ALA A 367 -16.04 2.76 8.80
CA ALA A 367 -16.73 2.46 10.05
C ALA A 367 -18.04 3.29 10.19
N GLY A 368 -18.39 4.10 9.19
CA GLY A 368 -19.58 4.93 9.15
C GLY A 368 -19.49 6.21 9.97
N ASP A 369 -18.32 6.53 10.55
CA ASP A 369 -18.11 7.81 11.24
C ASP A 369 -18.14 8.96 10.24
N MET A 370 -18.72 10.09 10.65
CA MET A 370 -18.93 11.25 9.78
C MET A 370 -18.12 12.44 10.30
N HIS A 371 -17.33 13.03 9.40
CA HIS A 371 -16.45 14.15 9.70
C HIS A 371 -16.82 15.33 8.82
N ALA A 372 -17.43 16.35 9.43
CA ALA A 372 -17.79 17.58 8.76
C ALA A 372 -16.56 18.52 8.68
N ALA A 373 -16.37 19.18 7.54
CA ALA A 373 -15.35 20.20 7.38
C ALA A 373 -15.73 21.21 6.31
N ARG A 374 -15.07 22.37 6.31
CA ARG A 374 -15.24 23.38 5.25
C ARG A 374 -14.65 22.86 3.94
N GLN A 375 -13.50 22.21 4.03
CA GLN A 375 -12.76 21.65 2.90
C GLN A 375 -12.13 20.31 3.23
N VAL A 376 -11.87 19.53 2.19
CA VAL A 376 -11.09 18.30 2.26
C VAL A 376 -9.90 18.34 1.32
N ILE A 377 -8.74 17.90 1.79
CA ILE A 377 -7.56 17.62 0.96
C ILE A 377 -7.41 16.10 0.82
N VAL A 378 -7.54 15.60 -0.40
CA VAL A 378 -7.43 14.18 -0.70
C VAL A 378 -6.03 13.89 -1.22
N THR A 379 -5.29 13.06 -0.47
CA THR A 379 -3.89 12.70 -0.75
C THR A 379 -3.65 11.21 -0.97
N VAL A 380 -4.71 10.47 -1.25
CA VAL A 380 -4.65 9.06 -1.61
C VAL A 380 -3.78 8.84 -2.84
N SER A 381 -3.25 7.63 -2.98
CA SER A 381 -2.46 7.27 -4.16
C SER A 381 -3.29 7.40 -5.46
N LEU A 382 -2.61 7.60 -6.59
CA LEU A 382 -3.27 7.60 -7.89
C LEU A 382 -4.02 6.28 -8.16
N GLY A 383 -3.48 5.15 -7.67
CA GLY A 383 -4.12 3.84 -7.82
C GLY A 383 -5.45 3.76 -7.07
N VAL A 384 -5.54 4.33 -5.86
CA VAL A 384 -6.79 4.42 -5.09
C VAL A 384 -7.80 5.36 -5.76
N LEU A 385 -7.33 6.46 -6.34
CA LEU A 385 -8.21 7.37 -7.08
C LEU A 385 -8.77 6.71 -8.36
N GLN A 386 -7.93 5.95 -9.08
CA GLN A 386 -8.30 5.20 -10.28
C GLN A 386 -9.18 3.98 -10.01
N SER A 387 -9.15 3.42 -8.80
CA SER A 387 -10.00 2.29 -8.42
C SER A 387 -11.40 2.71 -7.98
N GLU A 388 -11.67 4.02 -7.89
CA GLU A 388 -12.98 4.57 -7.51
C GLU A 388 -13.50 4.02 -6.17
N MET A 389 -12.59 3.73 -5.23
CA MET A 389 -12.94 3.19 -3.90
C MET A 389 -13.54 4.25 -2.97
N ILE A 390 -13.44 5.53 -3.32
CA ILE A 390 -14.06 6.64 -2.59
C ILE A 390 -15.19 7.18 -3.45
N ASP A 391 -16.41 7.13 -2.93
CA ASP A 391 -17.58 7.72 -3.58
C ASP A 391 -17.59 9.24 -3.39
N PHE A 392 -17.45 9.99 -4.48
CA PHE A 392 -17.55 11.45 -4.45
C PHE A 392 -18.96 11.86 -4.81
N ILE A 393 -19.60 12.66 -3.96
CA ILE A 393 -21.00 13.04 -4.12
C ILE A 393 -21.11 14.57 -4.19
N PRO A 394 -21.52 15.16 -5.34
CA PRO A 394 -21.70 14.52 -6.64
C PRO A 394 -20.37 14.03 -7.25
N ASP A 395 -20.47 13.20 -8.29
CA ASP A 395 -19.32 12.65 -9.01
C ASP A 395 -18.29 13.72 -9.38
N LEU A 396 -17.02 13.32 -9.38
CA LEU A 396 -15.91 14.18 -9.79
C LEU A 396 -16.13 14.73 -11.21
N PRO A 397 -15.70 15.97 -11.48
CA PRO A 397 -15.77 16.54 -12.83
C PRO A 397 -15.08 15.64 -13.86
N SER A 398 -15.66 15.51 -15.05
CA SER A 398 -15.11 14.70 -16.15
C SER A 398 -13.66 15.08 -16.51
N SER A 399 -13.28 16.35 -16.33
CA SER A 399 -11.91 16.82 -16.49
C SER A 399 -10.95 16.17 -15.50
N THR A 400 -11.35 16.05 -14.24
CA THR A 400 -10.58 15.39 -13.17
C THR A 400 -10.44 13.90 -13.45
N VAL A 401 -11.55 13.25 -13.83
CA VAL A 401 -11.56 11.81 -14.20
C VAL A 401 -10.66 11.53 -15.40
N THR A 402 -10.73 12.38 -16.43
CA THR A 402 -9.83 12.28 -17.59
C THR A 402 -8.37 12.48 -17.19
N ALA A 403 -8.11 13.41 -16.27
CA ALA A 403 -6.75 13.73 -15.83
C ALA A 403 -6.09 12.57 -15.09
N TYR A 404 -6.74 11.98 -14.06
CA TYR A 404 -6.12 10.89 -13.32
C TYR A 404 -5.97 9.63 -14.18
N ASN A 405 -6.91 9.34 -15.10
CA ASN A 405 -6.83 8.15 -15.96
C ASN A 405 -5.72 8.25 -17.01
N ALA A 406 -5.39 9.47 -17.44
CA ALA A 406 -4.32 9.75 -18.38
C ALA A 406 -2.92 9.72 -17.74
N ILE A 407 -2.80 9.46 -16.44
CA ILE A 407 -1.52 9.24 -15.75
C ILE A 407 -1.40 7.75 -15.41
N GLY A 408 -0.21 7.19 -15.57
CA GLY A 408 0.04 5.79 -15.24
C GLY A 408 0.43 5.60 -13.79
N ILE A 409 0.06 4.46 -13.23
CA ILE A 409 0.63 3.88 -12.01
C ILE A 409 0.54 2.38 -12.18
N ASP A 410 1.62 1.66 -11.84
CA ASP A 410 1.68 0.22 -12.02
C ASP A 410 2.17 -0.48 -10.75
N LYS A 411 2.05 -1.81 -10.78
CA LYS A 411 2.48 -2.70 -9.72
C LYS A 411 4.00 -2.76 -9.65
N GLY A 412 4.49 -2.84 -8.42
CA GLY A 412 5.89 -3.07 -8.13
C GLY A 412 6.09 -3.43 -6.68
N MET A 413 7.25 -3.98 -6.39
CA MET A 413 7.61 -4.40 -5.04
C MET A 413 9.10 -4.20 -4.75
N LYS A 414 9.43 -4.10 -3.47
CA LYS A 414 10.80 -4.19 -2.95
C LYS A 414 10.95 -5.48 -2.17
N VAL A 415 12.00 -6.24 -2.46
CA VAL A 415 12.30 -7.53 -1.84
C VAL A 415 13.72 -7.52 -1.30
N PRO A 416 13.95 -6.97 -0.09
CA PRO A 416 15.25 -7.07 0.56
C PRO A 416 15.48 -8.48 1.11
N MET A 417 16.64 -9.04 0.79
CA MET A 417 17.06 -10.37 1.22
C MET A 417 18.44 -10.28 1.86
N ARG A 418 18.60 -10.91 3.03
CA ARG A 418 19.86 -10.99 3.77
C ARG A 418 20.51 -12.35 3.55
N PHE A 419 21.82 -12.33 3.34
CA PHE A 419 22.64 -13.50 3.04
C PHE A 419 23.80 -13.64 4.04
N SER A 420 24.32 -14.86 4.17
CA SER A 420 25.51 -15.14 4.99
C SER A 420 26.83 -14.76 4.29
N ALA A 421 26.83 -14.55 2.98
CA ALA A 421 27.98 -14.11 2.20
C ALA A 421 27.57 -13.22 1.01
N PRO A 422 28.40 -12.25 0.58
CA PRO A 422 28.11 -11.34 -0.53
C PRO A 422 28.59 -11.93 -1.86
N TRP A 423 28.01 -13.06 -2.28
CA TRP A 423 28.46 -13.84 -3.45
C TRP A 423 28.34 -13.11 -4.80
N TRP A 424 27.63 -11.99 -4.86
CA TRP A 424 27.52 -11.11 -6.04
C TRP A 424 28.72 -10.17 -6.23
N GLU A 425 29.55 -10.00 -5.20
CA GLU A 425 30.75 -9.16 -5.28
C GLU A 425 31.88 -9.90 -6.00
N THR A 426 32.78 -9.13 -6.63
CA THR A 426 33.93 -9.68 -7.37
C THR A 426 35.23 -9.10 -6.86
N GLU A 427 36.36 -9.74 -7.17
CA GLU A 427 37.70 -9.18 -6.89
C GLU A 427 37.90 -7.81 -7.57
N SER A 428 37.15 -7.52 -8.64
CA SER A 428 37.22 -6.24 -9.36
C SER A 428 36.46 -5.10 -8.67
N GLY A 429 35.65 -5.39 -7.64
CA GLY A 429 34.94 -4.37 -6.88
C GLY A 429 33.54 -4.79 -6.43
N LYS A 430 32.94 -3.93 -5.63
CA LYS A 430 31.57 -4.06 -5.12
C LYS A 430 30.55 -3.80 -6.21
N MET A 431 29.42 -4.51 -6.16
CA MET A 431 28.28 -4.25 -7.03
C MET A 431 27.53 -2.99 -6.57
N ALA A 432 27.16 -2.15 -7.52
CA ALA A 432 26.30 -0.98 -7.33
C ALA A 432 24.87 -1.26 -7.75
N TRP A 433 24.71 -1.83 -8.95
CA TRP A 433 23.43 -2.03 -9.60
C TRP A 433 23.46 -3.30 -10.44
N LEU A 434 22.36 -4.04 -10.45
CA LEU A 434 22.15 -5.23 -11.26
C LEU A 434 20.87 -5.06 -12.07
N VAL A 435 20.91 -5.42 -13.35
CA VAL A 435 19.71 -5.67 -14.17
C VAL A 435 19.70 -7.13 -14.59
N THR A 436 18.60 -7.84 -14.32
CA THR A 436 18.40 -9.25 -14.68
C THR A 436 17.46 -9.39 -15.87
N GLU A 437 17.58 -10.50 -16.60
CA GLU A 437 16.61 -10.91 -17.63
C GLU A 437 15.33 -11.51 -17.00
N GLY A 438 15.38 -11.87 -15.72
CA GLY A 438 14.34 -12.62 -15.04
C GLY A 438 13.50 -11.80 -14.08
N VAL A 439 12.77 -12.50 -13.21
CA VAL A 439 11.75 -11.91 -12.34
C VAL A 439 12.31 -11.00 -11.26
N ALA A 440 13.61 -11.01 -10.96
CA ALA A 440 14.22 -10.08 -10.01
C ALA A 440 14.21 -8.64 -10.53
N GLY A 441 14.21 -8.44 -11.86
CA GLY A 441 14.18 -7.13 -12.50
C GLY A 441 15.50 -6.38 -12.31
N ALA A 442 15.58 -5.53 -11.29
CA ALA A 442 16.82 -4.86 -10.89
C ALA A 442 17.13 -5.11 -9.42
N CYS A 443 18.40 -5.13 -9.04
CA CYS A 443 18.79 -5.25 -7.63
C CYS A 443 20.00 -4.39 -7.27
N TRP A 444 20.11 -3.98 -6.01
CA TRP A 444 21.29 -3.31 -5.47
C TRP A 444 21.57 -3.73 -4.01
N PRO A 445 22.81 -3.62 -3.53
CA PRO A 445 23.13 -3.96 -2.14
C PRO A 445 23.10 -2.73 -1.21
N PRO A 446 21.98 -2.46 -0.50
CA PRO A 446 21.89 -1.27 0.37
C PRO A 446 22.93 -1.27 1.50
N SER A 447 23.39 -2.44 1.92
CA SER A 447 24.47 -2.57 2.91
C SER A 447 25.79 -1.91 2.47
N ASN A 448 26.00 -1.64 1.18
CA ASN A 448 27.23 -1.03 0.69
C ASN A 448 27.35 0.47 0.98
N TYR A 449 26.25 1.17 1.23
CA TYR A 449 26.26 2.59 1.63
C TYR A 449 25.75 2.85 3.05
N LYS A 450 25.36 1.79 3.78
CA LYS A 450 25.01 1.87 5.20
C LYS A 450 26.28 1.69 6.05
N LEU A 451 26.74 2.76 6.68
CA LEU A 451 28.02 2.82 7.39
C LEU A 451 28.08 1.80 8.52
N ASN A 452 29.19 1.06 8.61
CA ASN A 452 29.42 0.01 9.61
C ASN A 452 28.38 -1.12 9.61
N ALA A 453 27.64 -1.29 8.51
CA ALA A 453 26.80 -2.46 8.31
C ALA A 453 27.66 -3.71 8.17
N THR A 454 27.22 -4.79 8.81
CA THR A 454 27.86 -6.12 8.73
C THR A 454 27.02 -7.12 7.96
N SER A 455 25.73 -6.85 7.80
CA SER A 455 24.82 -7.66 6.98
C SER A 455 25.13 -7.54 5.49
N HIS A 456 24.98 -8.65 4.77
CA HIS A 456 24.99 -8.67 3.31
C HIS A 456 23.54 -8.69 2.81
N ILE A 457 23.06 -7.54 2.34
CA ILE A 457 21.67 -7.40 1.88
C ILE A 457 21.69 -7.11 0.40
N LEU A 458 20.85 -7.83 -0.35
CA LEU A 458 20.51 -7.52 -1.73
C LEU A 458 19.03 -7.13 -1.78
N MET A 459 18.74 -5.90 -2.22
CA MET A 459 17.41 -5.39 -2.47
C MET A 459 17.07 -5.65 -3.93
N CYS A 460 16.05 -6.45 -4.21
CA CYS A 460 15.52 -6.60 -5.56
C CYS A 460 14.23 -5.80 -5.73
N TYR A 461 14.05 -5.27 -6.94
CA TYR A 461 13.10 -4.23 -7.27
C TYR A 461 12.32 -4.59 -8.54
N PRO A 462 11.49 -5.65 -8.51
CA PRO A 462 10.72 -6.04 -9.65
C PRO A 462 9.50 -5.14 -9.82
N MET A 463 9.42 -4.54 -11.00
CA MET A 463 8.44 -3.54 -11.42
C MET A 463 7.67 -4.02 -12.65
N GLY A 464 6.57 -3.36 -13.01
CA GLY A 464 5.84 -3.66 -14.24
C GLY A 464 5.52 -5.14 -14.40
N GLU A 465 5.90 -5.72 -15.54
CA GLU A 465 5.62 -7.13 -15.87
C GLU A 465 6.33 -8.12 -14.92
N ASN A 466 7.53 -7.80 -14.40
CA ASN A 466 8.20 -8.63 -13.41
C ASN A 466 7.36 -8.71 -12.12
N SER A 467 6.79 -7.58 -11.70
CA SER A 467 5.89 -7.54 -10.53
C SER A 467 4.58 -8.27 -10.77
N VAL A 468 4.01 -8.18 -11.98
CA VAL A 468 2.80 -8.93 -12.36
C VAL A 468 3.06 -10.43 -12.32
N ALA A 469 4.18 -10.90 -12.87
CA ALA A 469 4.56 -12.31 -12.82
C ALA A 469 4.69 -12.82 -11.38
N LEU A 470 5.35 -12.06 -10.51
CA LEU A 470 5.51 -12.40 -9.10
C LEU A 470 4.19 -12.36 -8.32
N ASN A 471 3.29 -11.42 -8.63
CA ASN A 471 1.94 -11.41 -8.07
C ASN A 471 1.16 -12.68 -8.43
N ASN A 472 1.24 -13.12 -9.69
CA ASN A 472 0.58 -14.36 -10.12
C ASN A 472 1.14 -15.59 -9.40
N ILE A 473 2.46 -15.63 -9.18
CA ILE A 473 3.12 -16.66 -8.37
C ILE A 473 2.61 -16.64 -6.92
N ALA A 474 2.50 -15.46 -6.32
CA ALA A 474 2.01 -15.32 -4.95
C ALA A 474 0.57 -15.80 -4.81
N VAL A 475 -0.32 -15.39 -5.72
CA VAL A 475 -1.73 -15.82 -5.74
C VAL A 475 -1.83 -17.34 -5.93
N ALA A 476 -1.07 -17.91 -6.87
CA ALA A 476 -1.05 -19.37 -7.10
C ALA A 476 -0.56 -20.17 -5.88
N ALA A 477 0.26 -19.55 -5.03
CA ALA A 477 0.73 -20.14 -3.76
C ALA A 477 -0.22 -19.93 -2.57
N GLY A 478 -1.35 -19.23 -2.77
CA GLY A 478 -2.35 -18.96 -1.73
C GLY A 478 -2.28 -17.57 -1.09
N GLY A 479 -1.44 -16.67 -1.60
CA GLY A 479 -1.28 -15.31 -1.08
C GLY A 479 -0.67 -15.24 0.32
N GLY A 480 -0.67 -14.04 0.92
CA GLY A 480 -0.11 -13.78 2.26
C GLY A 480 1.32 -14.32 2.40
N VAL A 481 1.60 -14.95 3.55
CA VAL A 481 2.93 -15.50 3.88
C VAL A 481 3.40 -16.55 2.87
N ALA A 482 2.49 -17.41 2.37
CA ALA A 482 2.83 -18.42 1.36
C ALA A 482 3.19 -17.77 0.03
N GLY A 483 2.47 -16.70 -0.34
CA GLY A 483 2.75 -15.89 -1.51
C GLY A 483 4.11 -15.19 -1.43
N ASP A 484 4.42 -14.56 -0.29
CA ASP A 484 5.71 -13.89 -0.07
C ASP A 484 6.89 -14.87 -0.12
N ALA A 485 6.72 -16.07 0.43
CA ALA A 485 7.71 -17.14 0.32
C ALA A 485 7.89 -17.59 -1.14
N ALA A 486 6.79 -17.69 -1.91
CA ALA A 486 6.85 -18.07 -3.33
C ALA A 486 7.55 -17.00 -4.18
N ILE A 487 7.28 -15.71 -3.93
CA ILE A 487 7.99 -14.58 -4.54
C ILE A 487 9.49 -14.67 -4.25
N THR A 488 9.84 -14.81 -2.96
CA THR A 488 11.23 -14.88 -2.53
C THR A 488 11.97 -16.04 -3.20
N ASN A 489 11.36 -17.23 -3.22
CA ASN A 489 11.92 -18.41 -3.89
C ASN A 489 12.10 -18.23 -5.39
N ALA A 490 11.17 -17.54 -6.07
CA ALA A 490 11.29 -17.24 -7.49
C ALA A 490 12.46 -16.30 -7.77
N ILE A 491 12.65 -15.27 -6.94
CA ILE A 491 13.78 -14.34 -7.06
C ILE A 491 15.11 -15.03 -6.74
N LEU A 492 15.19 -15.83 -5.68
CA LEU A 492 16.41 -16.59 -5.35
C LEU A 492 16.84 -17.50 -6.50
N LYS A 493 15.88 -18.19 -7.13
CA LYS A 493 16.13 -19.03 -8.31
C LYS A 493 16.60 -18.21 -9.52
N ASP A 494 16.04 -17.01 -9.73
CA ASP A 494 16.50 -16.10 -10.78
C ASP A 494 17.95 -15.65 -10.55
N LEU A 495 18.28 -15.30 -9.31
CA LEU A 495 19.63 -14.90 -8.92
C LEU A 495 20.64 -16.05 -9.06
N ASP A 496 20.27 -17.28 -8.72
CA ASP A 496 21.12 -18.47 -8.93
C ASP A 496 21.45 -18.69 -10.42
N ASN A 497 20.56 -18.30 -11.34
CA ASN A 497 20.83 -18.34 -12.78
C ASN A 497 21.65 -17.14 -13.26
N THR A 498 21.46 -15.97 -12.62
CA THR A 498 22.10 -14.71 -13.01
C THR A 498 23.61 -14.69 -12.75
N PHE A 499 24.08 -15.40 -11.72
CA PHE A 499 25.49 -15.36 -11.28
C PHE A 499 26.18 -16.72 -11.51
N PRO A 500 26.63 -17.03 -12.74
CA PRO A 500 27.23 -18.32 -13.06
C PRO A 500 28.55 -18.59 -12.32
N GLN A 501 29.23 -17.55 -11.82
CA GLN A 501 30.42 -17.69 -10.97
C GLN A 501 30.10 -18.11 -9.53
N ALA A 502 28.84 -18.03 -9.12
CA ALA A 502 28.37 -18.33 -7.78
C ALA A 502 27.13 -19.25 -7.81
N PRO A 503 27.21 -20.43 -8.48
CA PRO A 503 26.03 -21.24 -8.75
C PRO A 503 25.37 -21.73 -7.45
N GLY A 504 24.08 -21.47 -7.30
CA GLY A 504 23.28 -21.89 -6.15
C GLY A 504 23.54 -21.08 -4.87
N GLN A 505 24.44 -20.08 -4.90
CA GLN A 505 24.81 -19.34 -3.69
C GLN A 505 23.68 -18.45 -3.19
N ALA A 506 22.80 -17.94 -4.05
CA ALA A 506 21.66 -17.14 -3.60
C ALA A 506 20.76 -17.98 -2.70
N THR A 507 20.31 -19.14 -3.17
CA THR A 507 19.46 -20.02 -2.37
C THR A 507 20.17 -20.58 -1.13
N GLN A 508 21.44 -21.00 -1.26
CA GLN A 508 22.17 -21.67 -0.16
C GLN A 508 22.54 -20.72 0.99
N THR A 509 22.76 -19.44 0.69
CA THR A 509 23.23 -18.47 1.69
C THR A 509 22.12 -17.54 2.19
N TYR A 510 20.91 -17.63 1.64
CA TYR A 510 19.75 -16.87 2.08
C TYR A 510 19.43 -17.17 3.55
N LEU A 511 19.22 -16.11 4.33
CA LEU A 511 18.92 -16.19 5.76
C LEU A 511 17.49 -15.76 6.06
N GLU A 512 17.10 -14.58 5.60
CA GLU A 512 15.79 -13.97 5.81
C GLU A 512 15.58 -12.78 4.87
N GLY A 513 14.35 -12.28 4.77
CA GLY A 513 13.98 -11.19 3.90
C GLY A 513 12.51 -10.82 4.06
N PHE A 514 12.09 -9.79 3.32
CA PHE A 514 10.71 -9.31 3.31
C PHE A 514 10.24 -9.10 1.88
N VAL A 515 8.93 -9.15 1.66
CA VAL A 515 8.30 -8.71 0.41
C VAL A 515 7.41 -7.52 0.75
N GLN A 516 7.74 -6.34 0.22
CA GLN A 516 6.83 -5.19 0.22
C GLN A 516 6.20 -5.06 -1.16
N ASN A 517 4.99 -5.59 -1.29
CA ASN A 517 4.24 -5.59 -2.54
C ASN A 517 3.26 -4.43 -2.63
N TRP A 518 3.73 -3.28 -3.11
CA TRP A 518 2.89 -2.08 -3.27
C TRP A 518 1.76 -2.25 -4.29
N GLY A 519 1.93 -3.14 -5.26
CA GLY A 519 0.89 -3.44 -6.26
C GLY A 519 -0.31 -4.24 -5.71
N ALA A 520 -0.13 -4.93 -4.58
CA ALA A 520 -1.19 -5.68 -3.90
C ALA A 520 -1.61 -5.03 -2.57
N ASP A 521 -0.96 -3.94 -2.16
CA ASP A 521 -1.30 -3.19 -0.97
C ASP A 521 -2.61 -2.41 -1.22
N PRO A 522 -3.65 -2.62 -0.39
CA PRO A 522 -5.02 -2.20 -0.69
C PRO A 522 -5.21 -0.68 -0.70
N TYR A 523 -4.28 0.08 -0.10
CA TYR A 523 -4.40 1.53 0.05
C TYR A 523 -3.36 2.30 -0.77
N THR A 524 -2.61 1.60 -1.61
CA THR A 524 -1.66 2.22 -2.56
C THR A 524 -1.85 1.74 -4.00
N LEU A 525 -2.20 0.46 -4.20
CA LEU A 525 -2.52 -0.12 -5.51
C LEU A 525 -1.48 0.19 -6.61
N GLY A 526 -0.21 0.32 -6.22
CA GLY A 526 0.88 0.68 -7.13
C GLY A 526 2.01 1.46 -6.44
N VAL A 527 3.09 1.70 -7.19
CA VAL A 527 4.33 2.27 -6.63
C VAL A 527 4.36 3.79 -6.78
N TYR A 528 4.49 4.32 -7.99
CA TYR A 528 4.48 5.76 -8.25
C TYR A 528 4.07 6.04 -9.70
N SER A 529 3.67 7.29 -9.93
CA SER A 529 3.07 7.66 -11.20
C SER A 529 4.07 7.83 -12.35
N TYR A 530 3.66 7.51 -13.58
CA TYR A 530 4.47 7.69 -14.79
C TYR A 530 3.67 8.35 -15.92
N PRO A 531 4.34 8.99 -16.90
CA PRO A 531 3.68 9.57 -18.05
C PRO A 531 3.34 8.51 -19.11
N LYS A 532 2.04 8.30 -19.32
CA LYS A 532 1.47 7.58 -20.46
C LYS A 532 1.52 8.44 -21.72
N VAL A 533 1.11 7.84 -22.85
CA VAL A 533 0.68 8.61 -24.02
C VAL A 533 -0.36 9.65 -23.57
N ASP A 534 -0.25 10.88 -24.10
CA ASP A 534 -1.10 12.03 -23.80
C ASP A 534 -1.07 12.59 -22.36
N THR A 535 -0.26 12.07 -21.42
CA THR A 535 -0.07 12.72 -20.12
C THR A 535 0.47 14.15 -20.27
N PHE A 536 1.40 14.36 -21.22
CA PHE A 536 1.94 15.67 -21.57
C PHE A 536 1.80 15.90 -23.07
N LYS A 537 1.09 16.97 -23.44
CA LYS A 537 1.08 17.50 -24.83
C LYS A 537 2.03 18.69 -24.97
N SER A 538 2.14 19.48 -23.91
CA SER A 538 3.11 20.56 -23.73
C SER A 538 3.33 20.83 -22.24
N ARG A 539 4.19 21.81 -21.91
CA ARG A 539 4.35 22.29 -20.53
C ARG A 539 3.05 22.81 -19.92
N ALA A 540 2.24 23.51 -20.72
CA ALA A 540 1.00 24.13 -20.27
C ALA A 540 -0.19 23.15 -20.30
N ASP A 541 -0.22 22.25 -21.28
CA ASP A 541 -1.25 21.22 -21.47
C ASP A 541 -0.72 19.86 -21.02
N ASN A 542 -0.95 19.56 -19.74
CA ASN A 542 -0.58 18.30 -19.12
C ASN A 542 -1.58 17.89 -18.03
N LYS A 543 -1.74 16.59 -17.85
CA LYS A 543 -2.78 15.99 -17.00
C LYS A 543 -2.46 16.06 -15.52
N ARG A 544 -1.19 16.25 -15.15
CA ARG A 544 -0.78 16.45 -13.75
C ARG A 544 -1.27 17.80 -13.23
N ARG A 545 -1.13 18.85 -14.05
CA ARG A 545 -1.71 20.18 -13.78
C ARG A 545 -3.23 20.13 -13.67
N ASP A 546 -3.89 19.40 -14.56
CA ASP A 546 -5.36 19.26 -14.53
C ASP A 546 -5.84 18.67 -13.19
N LEU A 547 -5.05 17.81 -12.53
CA LEU A 547 -5.35 17.30 -11.19
C LEU A 547 -5.19 18.32 -10.06
N GLN A 548 -4.45 19.41 -10.28
CA GLN A 548 -4.31 20.48 -9.29
C GLN A 548 -5.56 21.37 -9.22
N ALA A 549 -6.47 21.26 -10.18
CA ALA A 549 -7.66 22.10 -10.24
C ALA A 549 -8.58 21.84 -9.03
N PRO A 550 -9.06 22.89 -8.34
CA PRO A 550 -10.00 22.74 -7.23
C PRO A 550 -11.34 22.19 -7.73
N ILE A 551 -11.99 21.41 -6.87
CA ILE A 551 -13.27 20.73 -7.14
C ILE A 551 -14.33 21.26 -6.17
N ALA A 552 -15.61 21.17 -6.57
CA ALA A 552 -16.77 21.55 -5.77
C ALA A 552 -16.69 22.97 -5.18
N GLU A 553 -16.33 23.95 -6.01
CA GLU A 553 -16.20 25.37 -5.64
C GLU A 553 -15.12 25.63 -4.56
N ASN A 554 -13.95 25.01 -4.72
CA ASN A 554 -12.81 25.08 -3.78
C ASN A 554 -13.06 24.40 -2.42
N ARG A 555 -13.88 23.34 -2.42
CA ARG A 555 -14.13 22.51 -1.23
C ARG A 555 -13.36 21.19 -1.23
N VAL A 556 -12.92 20.73 -2.40
CA VAL A 556 -12.10 19.51 -2.53
C VAL A 556 -10.82 19.85 -3.28
N PHE A 557 -9.68 19.48 -2.70
CA PHE A 557 -8.36 19.63 -3.30
C PHE A 557 -7.68 18.27 -3.40
N LEU A 558 -7.15 17.93 -4.58
CA LEU A 558 -6.30 16.76 -4.75
C LEU A 558 -4.83 17.16 -4.60
N ALA A 559 -4.05 16.34 -3.91
CA ALA A 559 -2.62 16.54 -3.76
C ALA A 559 -1.87 15.20 -3.69
N GLY A 560 -0.61 15.20 -4.10
CA GLY A 560 0.25 14.02 -4.07
C GLY A 560 1.22 14.01 -5.23
N GLU A 561 2.17 13.08 -5.23
CA GLU A 561 3.22 13.03 -6.27
C GLU A 561 2.67 13.00 -7.71
N ALA A 562 1.46 12.47 -7.91
CA ALA A 562 0.84 12.35 -9.23
C ALA A 562 0.43 13.69 -9.85
N SER A 563 0.11 14.71 -9.05
CA SER A 563 -0.24 16.05 -9.54
C SER A 563 0.97 16.97 -9.72
N ASN A 564 2.13 16.59 -9.18
CA ASN A 564 3.33 17.42 -9.29
C ASN A 564 3.94 17.37 -10.70
N ILE A 565 4.26 18.53 -11.28
CA ILE A 565 4.68 18.65 -12.69
C ILE A 565 6.18 18.47 -12.87
N THR A 566 7.00 18.96 -11.94
CA THR A 566 8.46 19.06 -12.07
C THR A 566 9.18 17.84 -11.48
N HIS A 567 8.67 17.29 -10.38
CA HIS A 567 9.27 16.17 -9.67
C HIS A 567 8.19 15.17 -9.20
N SER A 568 7.34 14.75 -10.14
CA SER A 568 6.42 13.62 -9.99
C SER A 568 7.13 12.35 -9.54
N ALA A 569 6.40 11.38 -8.97
CA ALA A 569 6.93 10.12 -8.43
C ALA A 569 7.85 10.24 -7.21
N THR A 570 8.14 11.45 -6.73
CA THR A 570 9.05 11.66 -5.59
C THR A 570 8.33 12.07 -4.31
N VAL A 571 9.01 11.88 -3.17
CA VAL A 571 8.58 12.41 -1.87
C VAL A 571 8.52 13.94 -1.90
N VAL A 572 9.49 14.60 -2.55
CA VAL A 572 9.51 16.07 -2.72
C VAL A 572 8.29 16.56 -3.49
N GLY A 573 7.88 15.87 -4.56
CA GLY A 573 6.64 16.13 -5.28
C GLY A 573 5.41 16.01 -4.43
N ALA A 574 5.34 14.97 -3.59
CA ALA A 574 4.25 14.82 -2.64
C ALA A 574 4.21 15.98 -1.62
N LEU A 575 5.35 16.34 -1.02
CA LEU A 575 5.45 17.44 -0.05
C LEU A 575 4.95 18.77 -0.65
N HIS A 576 5.45 19.15 -1.82
CA HIS A 576 5.05 20.38 -2.49
C HIS A 576 3.57 20.42 -2.87
N GLU A 577 3.00 19.31 -3.30
CA GLU A 577 1.57 19.27 -3.62
C GLU A 577 0.70 19.35 -2.36
N GLY A 578 1.16 18.79 -1.24
CA GLY A 578 0.54 19.00 0.07
C GLY A 578 0.57 20.47 0.49
N GLU A 579 1.72 21.13 0.39
CA GLU A 579 1.87 22.56 0.68
C GLU A 579 1.01 23.42 -0.25
N ARG A 580 0.97 23.12 -1.55
CA ARG A 580 0.11 23.81 -2.52
C ARG A 580 -1.36 23.72 -2.10
N ALA A 581 -1.87 22.52 -1.81
CA ALA A 581 -3.27 22.37 -1.43
C ALA A 581 -3.60 23.08 -0.10
N ALA A 582 -2.69 23.05 0.88
CA ALA A 582 -2.83 23.82 2.12
C ALA A 582 -2.88 25.34 1.86
N ASN A 583 -2.01 25.85 0.98
CA ASN A 583 -2.03 27.25 0.58
C ASN A 583 -3.32 27.61 -0.19
N ASP A 584 -3.83 26.72 -1.04
CA ASP A 584 -5.10 26.92 -1.75
C ASP A 584 -6.27 27.02 -0.77
N VAL A 585 -6.33 26.16 0.25
CA VAL A 585 -7.29 26.27 1.36
C VAL A 585 -7.15 27.62 2.08
N HIS A 586 -5.91 28.03 2.39
CA HIS A 586 -5.67 29.30 3.07
C HIS A 586 -6.06 30.52 2.23
N MET A 587 -5.80 30.50 0.92
CA MET A 587 -6.19 31.59 0.00
C MET A 587 -7.72 31.77 -0.06
N VAL A 588 -8.48 30.69 0.09
CA VAL A 588 -9.96 30.76 0.11
C VAL A 588 -10.47 31.37 1.43
N ASN A 589 -9.87 31.01 2.57
CA ASN A 589 -10.42 31.34 3.89
C ASN A 589 -9.78 32.54 4.58
N GLY A 590 -8.55 32.92 4.26
CA GLY A 590 -7.78 33.89 5.04
C GLY A 590 -7.41 33.32 6.42
N ASN A 591 -7.62 34.07 7.51
CA ASN A 591 -7.30 33.59 8.87
C ASN A 591 -8.39 32.65 9.43
N PRO A 592 -8.02 31.55 10.09
CA PRO A 592 -8.99 30.61 10.67
C PRO A 592 -9.79 31.29 11.79
N ASN A 593 -11.13 31.22 11.72
CA ASN A 593 -12.02 31.53 12.84
C ASN A 593 -13.32 30.70 12.73
N ASN A 594 -13.59 29.91 13.77
CA ASN A 594 -14.79 29.12 14.09
C ASN A 594 -15.12 27.89 13.21
N PRO A 595 -14.88 26.64 13.68
CA PRO A 595 -15.27 25.44 12.94
C PRO A 595 -16.79 25.42 12.67
N PRO A 596 -17.25 24.77 11.58
CA PRO A 596 -18.67 24.71 11.25
C PRO A 596 -19.52 24.00 12.32
N ASP A 597 -20.81 24.34 12.40
CA ASP A 597 -21.76 23.68 13.31
C ASP A 597 -22.23 22.36 12.67
N LEU A 598 -22.26 21.25 13.43
CA LEU A 598 -22.79 19.98 12.93
C LEU A 598 -24.26 20.14 12.45
N PRO A 599 -24.65 19.57 11.30
CA PRO A 599 -26.06 19.52 10.90
C PRO A 599 -26.90 18.82 11.98
N GLY A 600 -28.02 19.42 12.36
CA GLY A 600 -28.99 18.79 13.25
C GLY A 600 -29.66 17.60 12.54
N TYR A 601 -29.52 16.41 13.12
CA TYR A 601 -30.23 15.19 12.72
C TYR A 601 -31.70 15.23 13.15
#